data_AF-K0PA59-F1
#
_entry.id   AF-K0PA59-F1
#
_cell.length_a   1.000
_cell.length_b   1.000
_cell.length_c   1.000
_cell.angle_alpha   90.00
_cell.angle_beta   90.00
_cell.angle_gamma   90.00
#
_symmetry.space_group_name_H-M   'P 1'
#
loop_
_entity.id
_entity.type
_entity.pdbx_description
1 polymer ?
#
loop_
_entity_poly.entity_id
_entity_poly.type
_entity_poly.pdbx_seq_one_letter_code
_entity_poly.pdbx_strand_id
1 'polypeptide(L)' 'MFSITRRLLPYFKGFCSSPELILLFVYMKCRFSLSYRDLEEMMHMRGEKIDHST' A
#
# COMPACT_ATOMS: atom_id res chain seq x y z
N MET A 1 1.31 9.88 -10.53
CA MET A 1 0.12 9.28 -9.89
C MET A 1 -0.08 7.91 -10.53
N PHE A 2 -0.19 6.84 -9.75
CA PHE A 2 -0.42 5.50 -10.31
C PHE A 2 -1.76 5.54 -11.07
N SER A 3 -1.74 5.30 -12.37
CA SER A 3 -2.94 5.28 -13.21
C SER A 3 -3.25 3.83 -13.57
N ILE A 4 -4.48 3.42 -13.38
CA ILE A 4 -4.89 2.02 -13.58
C ILE A 4 -5.69 1.89 -14.85
N THR A 5 -5.25 0.96 -15.69
CA THR A 5 -5.97 0.61 -16.91
C THR A 5 -7.32 -0.01 -16.55
N ARG A 6 -8.39 0.40 -17.24
CA ARG A 6 -9.76 -0.09 -16.99
C ARG A 6 -9.89 -1.63 -16.98
N ARG A 7 -9.04 -2.33 -17.75
CA ARG A 7 -8.95 -3.80 -17.77
C ARG A 7 -8.66 -4.42 -16.41
N LEU A 8 -7.96 -3.70 -15.53
CA LEU A 8 -7.53 -4.22 -14.23
C LEU A 8 -8.53 -3.92 -13.11
N LEU A 9 -9.45 -2.97 -13.31
CA LEU A 9 -10.45 -2.59 -12.29
C LEU A 9 -11.28 -3.77 -11.73
N PRO A 10 -11.68 -4.78 -12.53
CA PRO A 10 -12.42 -5.93 -12.00
C PRO A 10 -11.68 -6.70 -10.89
N TYR A 11 -10.35 -6.71 -10.90
CA TYR A 11 -9.55 -7.42 -9.89
C TYR A 11 -9.51 -6.72 -8.53
N PHE A 12 -9.90 -5.45 -8.47
CA PHE A 12 -9.93 -4.67 -7.23
C PHE A 12 -11.34 -4.56 -6.63
N LYS A 13 -12.32 -5.31 -7.17
CA LYS A 13 -13.68 -5.32 -6.62
C LYS A 13 -13.71 -5.98 -5.24
N GLY A 14 -14.30 -5.30 -4.26
CA GLY A 14 -14.48 -5.83 -2.90
C GLY A 14 -13.36 -5.48 -1.91
N PHE A 15 -12.34 -4.73 -2.33
CA PHE A 15 -11.34 -4.18 -1.41
C PHE A 15 -11.80 -2.83 -0.84
N CYS A 16 -11.40 -2.55 0.41
CA CYS A 16 -11.71 -1.30 1.11
C CYS A 16 -10.80 -0.11 0.69
N SER A 17 -9.78 -0.38 -0.12
CA SER A 17 -8.78 0.61 -0.56
C SER A 17 -8.88 0.88 -2.06
N SER A 18 -8.45 2.07 -2.48
CA SER A 18 -8.43 2.38 -3.90
C SER A 18 -7.43 1.48 -4.63
N PRO A 19 -7.73 1.09 -5.88
CA PRO A 19 -6.83 0.28 -6.70
C PRO A 19 -5.41 0.88 -6.80
N GLU A 20 -5.30 2.21 -6.86
CA GLU A 20 -4.03 2.94 -6.95
C GLU A 20 -3.17 2.78 -5.71
N LEU A 21 -3.81 2.81 -4.53
CA LEU A 21 -3.15 2.61 -3.25
C LEU A 21 -2.64 1.17 -3.13
N ILE A 22 -3.46 0.19 -3.50
CA ILE A 22 -3.08 -1.22 -3.49
C ILE A 22 -1.87 -1.46 -4.40
N LEU A 23 -1.89 -0.93 -5.62
CA LEU A 23 -0.76 -1.06 -6.55
C LEU A 23 0.50 -0.34 -6.06
N LEU A 24 0.36 0.81 -5.41
CA LEU A 24 1.49 1.48 -4.76
C LEU A 24 2.12 0.55 -3.70
N PHE A 25 1.33 -0.10 -2.85
CA PHE A 25 1.85 -1.04 -1.85
C PHE A 25 2.54 -2.25 -2.50
N VAL A 26 1.93 -2.85 -3.52
CA VAL A 26 2.56 -3.96 -4.27
C VAL A 26 3.87 -3.52 -4.91
N TYR A 27 3.89 -2.35 -5.57
CA TYR A 27 5.10 -1.80 -6.16
C TYR A 27 6.20 -1.60 -5.11
N MET A 28 5.88 -1.00 -3.96
CA MET A 28 6.83 -0.79 -2.88
C MET A 28 7.37 -2.12 -2.33
N LYS A 29 6.50 -3.12 -2.16
CA LYS A 29 6.90 -4.47 -1.71
C LYS A 29 7.83 -5.15 -2.71
N CYS A 30 7.52 -5.09 -4.01
CA CYS A 30 8.32 -5.76 -5.04
C CYS A 30 9.61 -5.01 -5.39
N ARG A 31 9.59 -3.68 -5.41
CA ARG A 31 10.72 -2.85 -5.85
C ARG A 31 11.78 -2.66 -4.77
N PHE A 32 11.35 -2.56 -3.52
CA PHE A 32 12.19 -2.19 -2.38
C PHE A 32 12.16 -3.23 -1.25
N SER A 33 11.52 -4.39 -1.46
CA SER A 33 11.32 -5.43 -0.44
C SER A 33 10.55 -4.98 0.82
N LEU A 34 9.99 -3.77 0.82
CA LEU A 34 9.36 -3.11 1.98
C LEU A 34 8.28 -3.98 2.61
N SER A 35 8.54 -4.45 3.83
CA SER A 35 7.56 -5.09 4.69
C SER A 35 6.73 -4.06 5.45
N TYR A 36 5.61 -4.51 6.03
CA TYR A 36 4.85 -3.69 6.97
C TYR A 36 5.72 -3.23 8.15
N ARG A 37 6.65 -4.07 8.59
CA ARG A 37 7.62 -3.73 9.64
C ARG A 37 8.53 -2.56 9.25
N ASP A 38 9.01 -2.55 8.01
CA ASP A 38 9.84 -1.45 7.52
C ASP A 38 9.05 -0.13 7.50
N LEU A 39 7.75 -0.19 7.17
CA LEU A 39 6.87 0.98 7.23
C LEU A 39 6.63 1.45 8.67
N GLU A 40 6.41 0.54 9.62
CA GLU A 40 6.31 0.88 11.05
C GLU A 40 7.55 1.63 11.52
N GLU A 41 8.73 1.10 11.21
CA GLU A 41 10.01 1.71 11.63
C GLU A 41 10.21 3.06 10.95
N MET A 42 9.89 3.19 9.66
CA MET A 42 9.93 4.46 8.94
C MET A 42 8.98 5.51 9.52
N MET A 43 7.77 5.11 9.92
CA MET A 43 6.80 6.01 10.56
C MET A 43 7.26 6.40 11.96
N HIS A 44 7.79 5.45 12.73
CA HIS A 44 8.34 5.71 14.05
C HIS A 44 9.50 6.70 14.01
N MET A 45 10.44 6.56 13.06
CA MET A 45 11.52 7.54 12.85
C MET A 45 11.01 8.95 12.53
N ARG A 46 9.80 9.07 11.97
CA ARG A 46 9.15 10.35 11.68
C ARG A 46 8.28 10.87 12.83
N GLY A 47 8.22 10.16 13.96
CA GLY A 47 7.37 10.50 15.10
C GLY A 47 5.90 10.09 14.92
N GLU A 48 5.58 9.30 13.89
CA GLU A 48 4.23 8.83 13.60
C GLU A 48 4.01 7.41 14.13
N LYS A 49 2.79 7.11 14.59
CA LYS A 49 2.40 5.78 15.07
C LYS A 49 1.39 5.15 14.12
N ILE A 50 1.68 3.95 13.65
CA ILE A 50 0.73 3.18 12.85
C ILE A 50 -0.35 2.60 13.77
N ASP A 51 -1.61 2.74 13.38
CA ASP A 51 -2.73 2.07 14.05
C ASP A 51 -2.80 0.59 13.64
N HIS A 52 -3.02 -0.28 14.62
CA HIS A 52 -3.14 -1.72 14.45
C HIS A 52 -4.58 -2.22 14.62
N SER A 53 -5.56 -1.31 14.61
CA SER A 53 -6.96 -1.70 14.56
C SER A 53 -7.24 -2.54 13.29
N THR A 54 -8.00 -3.63 13.47
CA THR A 54 -8.37 -4.59 12.42
C THR A 54 -9.79 -4.34 11.96
#